data_AF-A0A7C5YT60-F1
#
_entry.id   AF-A0A7C5YT60-F1
#
_cell.length_a   1.000
_cell.length_b   1.000
_cell.length_c   1.000
_cell.angle_alpha   90.00
_cell.angle_beta   90.00
_cell.angle_gamma   90.00
#
_symmetry.space_group_name_H-M   'P 1'
#
loop_
_entity.id
_entity.type
_entity.pdbx_description
1 polymer ?
#
loop_
_entity_poly.entity_id
_entity_poly.type
_entity_poly.pdbx_seq_one_letter_code
_entity_poly.pdbx_strand_id
1 'polypeptide(L)'
;MKKFERRFASWEEYEQEFETNLKNFGMFLPEVSSVAMREKIELQIWLPGAGTPVPAKAEVVAIFPDGSALSLESGTEVIRILKEKEQELKAEPIKAMNQGREEETEPVPEKALESNQELEEDEEEIEKKLGFSSLDYSNLFQAVRRLSKLERIALAKRGNRKALSILIQEGDRTLFRFIIQNPHLSTVEVLQLLKHPSLPMDIIQELVRNSSWLQNEEVRFQIVIHPKTPLPTALGLLPGLNQRQLGQISKSKHIKYQIKNSALKLLIQRQSGQDS
;
A
#
# COMPACT_ATOMS: atom_id res chain seq x y z
N MET A 1 35.67 -14.86 16.17
CA MET A 1 34.24 -14.83 15.79
C MET A 1 34.17 -14.57 14.30
N LYS A 2 33.24 -15.22 13.59
CA LYS A 2 33.02 -14.96 12.16
C LYS A 2 32.40 -13.57 11.99
N LYS A 3 32.77 -12.85 10.92
CA LYS A 3 32.27 -11.51 10.60
C LYS A 3 31.26 -11.61 9.47
N PHE A 4 30.11 -10.95 9.65
CA PHE A 4 29.02 -10.90 8.68
C PHE A 4 28.57 -9.46 8.44
N GLU A 5 27.98 -9.22 7.29
CA GLU A 5 27.48 -7.92 6.90
C GLU A 5 25.98 -8.01 6.60
N ARG A 6 25.20 -7.06 7.13
CA ARG A 6 23.79 -6.89 6.77
C ARG A 6 23.65 -5.52 6.14
N ARG A 7 23.38 -5.49 4.82
CA ARG A 7 23.12 -4.24 4.09
C ARG A 7 21.64 -4.10 3.80
N PHE A 8 21.07 -2.97 4.19
CA PHE A 8 19.70 -2.60 3.79
C PHE A 8 19.77 -1.77 2.51
N ALA A 9 19.08 -2.22 1.48
CA ALA A 9 19.05 -1.54 0.18
C ALA A 9 18.18 -0.27 0.21
N SER A 10 17.22 -0.20 1.15
CA SER A 10 16.32 0.95 1.29
C SER A 10 15.87 1.17 2.73
N TRP A 11 15.42 2.39 3.05
CA TRP A 11 14.89 2.73 4.37
C TRP A 11 13.65 1.90 4.72
N GLU A 12 12.88 1.51 3.72
CA GLU A 12 11.70 0.66 3.89
C GLU A 12 12.08 -0.77 4.32
N GLU A 13 13.15 -1.34 3.75
CA GLU A 13 13.67 -2.65 4.16
C GLU A 13 14.18 -2.62 5.60
N TYR A 14 14.93 -1.57 5.96
CA TYR A 14 15.38 -1.36 7.33
C TYR A 14 14.22 -1.18 8.31
N GLU A 15 13.18 -0.43 7.95
CA GLU A 15 12.02 -0.19 8.82
C GLU A 15 11.18 -1.46 9.03
N GLN A 16 11.05 -2.30 7.99
CA GLN A 16 10.41 -3.62 8.11
C GLN A 16 11.21 -4.58 8.99
N GLU A 17 12.52 -4.65 8.81
CA GLU A 17 13.41 -5.43 9.68
C GLU A 17 13.36 -4.89 11.12
N PHE A 18 13.22 -3.57 11.27
CA PHE A 18 13.09 -2.93 12.57
C PHE A 18 11.82 -3.34 13.29
N GLU A 19 10.68 -3.26 12.59
CA GLU A 19 9.39 -3.62 13.16
C GLU A 19 9.24 -5.11 13.41
N THR A 20 9.90 -5.97 12.65
CA THR A 20 9.74 -7.41 12.78
C THR A 20 10.70 -7.98 13.81
N ASN A 21 11.97 -7.55 13.75
CA ASN A 21 13.06 -8.20 14.47
C ASN A 21 13.81 -7.21 15.38
N LEU A 22 14.32 -6.07 14.86
CA LEU A 22 15.25 -5.24 15.63
C LEU A 22 14.60 -4.66 16.89
N LYS A 23 13.31 -4.27 16.87
CA LYS A 23 12.63 -3.74 18.06
C LYS A 23 12.61 -4.73 19.25
N ASN A 24 12.77 -6.02 18.97
CA ASN A 24 12.86 -7.09 19.95
C ASN A 24 14.30 -7.60 20.11
N PHE A 25 15.30 -6.80 19.71
CA PHE A 25 16.73 -7.14 19.69
C PHE A 25 17.09 -8.33 18.78
N GLY A 26 16.19 -8.74 17.90
CA GLY A 26 16.43 -9.79 16.92
C GLY A 26 16.90 -9.22 15.58
N MET A 27 17.51 -10.03 14.74
CA MET A 27 17.77 -9.66 13.34
C MET A 27 17.84 -10.89 12.46
N PHE A 28 17.39 -10.80 11.22
CA PHE A 28 17.52 -11.85 10.24
C PHE A 28 18.73 -11.62 9.33
N LEU A 29 19.56 -12.65 9.18
CA LEU A 29 20.66 -12.69 8.23
C LEU A 29 20.25 -13.62 7.06
N PRO A 30 19.86 -13.06 5.89
CA PRO A 30 19.32 -13.83 4.77
C PRO A 30 20.37 -14.64 3.99
N GLU A 31 21.65 -14.47 4.29
CA GLU A 31 22.71 -15.19 3.60
C GLU A 31 22.90 -16.61 4.19
N VAL A 32 23.02 -17.62 3.33
CA VAL A 32 23.32 -19.02 3.68
C VAL A 32 24.77 -19.13 4.14
N SER A 33 25.02 -18.54 5.30
CA SER A 33 26.30 -18.59 5.98
C SER A 33 26.35 -19.88 6.80
N SER A 34 27.47 -20.60 6.75
CA SER A 34 27.68 -21.83 7.53
C SER A 34 27.91 -21.51 9.01
N VAL A 35 26.86 -21.03 9.67
CA VAL A 35 26.87 -20.65 11.07
C VAL A 35 26.07 -21.66 11.86
N ALA A 36 26.65 -22.14 12.97
CA ALA A 36 25.99 -23.10 13.84
C ALA A 36 25.07 -22.39 14.84
N MET A 37 24.06 -23.11 15.33
CA MET A 37 23.17 -22.61 16.39
C MET A 37 24.01 -22.31 17.65
N ARG A 38 23.72 -21.19 18.33
CA ARG A 38 24.48 -20.62 19.46
C ARG A 38 25.90 -20.15 19.13
N GLU A 39 26.28 -20.13 17.85
CA GLU A 39 27.55 -19.53 17.45
C GLU A 39 27.44 -18.00 17.57
N LYS A 40 28.45 -17.39 18.21
CA LYS A 40 28.53 -15.94 18.35
C LYS A 40 29.29 -15.33 17.18
N ILE A 41 28.71 -14.29 16.61
CA ILE A 41 29.20 -13.63 15.41
C ILE A 41 29.40 -12.13 15.62
N GLU A 42 30.29 -11.56 14.83
CA GLU A 42 30.41 -10.12 14.66
C GLU A 42 29.62 -9.71 13.42
N LEU A 43 28.87 -8.61 13.54
CA LEU A 43 27.93 -8.17 12.53
C LEU A 43 28.17 -6.69 12.20
N GLN A 44 28.19 -6.36 10.92
CA GLN A 44 28.24 -4.99 10.43
C GLN A 44 26.93 -4.62 9.74
N ILE A 45 26.18 -3.71 10.34
CA ILE A 45 24.88 -3.28 9.85
C ILE A 45 25.04 -2.01 9.03
N TRP A 46 24.74 -2.06 7.73
CA TRP A 46 24.81 -0.93 6.83
C TRP A 46 23.40 -0.37 6.59
N LEU A 47 23.18 0.84 7.09
CA LEU A 47 21.95 1.58 6.85
C LEU A 47 21.94 2.18 5.43
N PRO A 48 20.76 2.39 4.83
CA PRO A 48 20.64 2.99 3.50
C PRO A 48 21.22 4.41 3.49
N GLY A 49 22.16 4.67 2.58
CA GLY A 49 22.86 5.95 2.50
C GLY A 49 23.94 6.17 3.56
N ALA A 50 24.18 5.23 4.48
CA ALA A 50 25.25 5.35 5.46
C ALA A 50 26.63 5.03 4.84
N GLY A 51 27.58 5.96 4.97
CA GLY A 51 28.98 5.73 4.57
C GLY A 51 29.78 4.81 5.50
N THR A 52 29.28 4.53 6.71
CA THR A 52 29.95 3.65 7.69
C THR A 52 28.97 2.69 8.38
N PRO A 53 29.33 1.41 8.58
CA PRO A 53 28.47 0.43 9.22
C PRO A 53 28.37 0.66 10.73
N VAL A 54 27.29 0.16 11.32
CA VAL A 54 27.13 0.03 12.77
C VAL A 54 27.60 -1.36 13.18
N PRO A 55 28.69 -1.48 13.98
CA PRO A 55 29.14 -2.77 14.47
C PRO A 55 28.22 -3.29 15.58
N ALA A 56 27.93 -4.58 15.54
CA ALA A 56 27.16 -5.30 16.54
C ALA A 56 27.76 -6.69 16.77
N LYS A 57 27.45 -7.29 17.92
CA LYS A 57 27.69 -8.71 18.17
C LYS A 57 26.35 -9.41 18.27
N ALA A 58 26.27 -10.64 17.79
CA ALA A 58 25.03 -11.39 17.81
C ALA A 58 25.26 -12.88 18.04
N GLU A 59 24.25 -13.58 18.53
CA GLU A 59 24.23 -15.03 18.65
C GLU A 59 23.17 -15.63 17.72
N VAL A 60 23.51 -16.71 17.02
CA VAL A 60 22.55 -17.44 16.18
C VAL A 60 21.56 -18.19 17.06
N VAL A 61 20.28 -17.80 17.00
CA VAL A 61 19.22 -18.42 17.80
C VAL A 61 18.37 -19.41 16.99
N ALA A 62 18.34 -19.29 15.66
CA ALA A 62 17.71 -20.26 14.78
C ALA A 62 18.35 -20.24 13.38
N ILE A 63 18.33 -21.39 12.71
CA ILE A 63 18.83 -21.57 11.34
C ILE A 63 17.67 -22.03 10.47
N PHE A 64 17.54 -21.41 9.31
CA PHE A 64 16.51 -21.68 8.32
C PHE A 64 17.15 -21.96 6.95
N PRO A 65 16.41 -22.56 6.00
CA PRO A 65 16.91 -22.79 4.64
C PRO A 65 17.30 -21.49 3.91
N ASP A 66 16.70 -20.37 4.29
CA ASP A 66 16.82 -19.04 3.69
C ASP A 66 17.59 -18.02 4.55
N GLY A 67 18.21 -18.46 5.65
CA GLY A 67 19.02 -17.58 6.49
C GLY A 67 19.09 -18.01 7.96
N SER A 68 19.52 -17.09 8.83
CA SER A 68 19.63 -17.33 10.27
C SER A 68 19.02 -16.18 11.07
N ALA A 69 18.28 -16.51 12.12
CA ALA A 69 17.82 -15.53 13.09
C ALA A 69 18.88 -15.33 14.17
N LEU A 70 19.12 -14.07 14.48
CA LEU A 70 20.15 -13.59 15.37
C LEU A 70 19.51 -12.88 16.56
N SER A 71 20.15 -12.99 17.72
CA SER A 71 19.89 -12.14 18.88
C SER A 71 21.06 -11.19 19.07
N LEU A 72 20.82 -9.88 19.04
CA LEU A 72 21.84 -8.84 19.19
C LEU A 72 22.29 -8.76 20.65
N GLU A 73 23.59 -8.96 20.88
CA GLU A 73 24.20 -8.64 22.16
C GLU A 73 24.17 -7.11 22.35
N SER A 74 23.81 -6.65 23.56
CA SER A 74 23.61 -5.22 23.85
C SER A 74 22.64 -4.52 22.88
N GLY A 75 21.56 -5.23 22.47
CA GLY A 75 20.60 -4.75 21.46
C GLY A 75 19.99 -3.37 21.73
N THR A 76 19.84 -2.95 22.99
CA THR A 76 19.38 -1.59 23.34
C THR A 76 20.31 -0.51 22.83
N GLU A 77 21.63 -0.70 22.95
CA GLU A 77 22.64 0.26 22.48
C GLU A 77 22.74 0.23 20.95
N VAL A 78 22.65 -0.97 20.35
CA VAL A 78 22.66 -1.13 18.89
C VAL A 78 21.47 -0.42 18.25
N ILE A 79 20.25 -0.61 18.78
CA ILE A 79 19.04 0.08 18.30
C ILE A 79 19.17 1.59 18.44
N ARG A 80 19.71 2.07 19.57
CA ARG A 80 19.90 3.50 19.81
C ARG A 80 20.81 4.11 18.74
N ILE A 81 21.95 3.48 18.47
CA ILE A 81 22.90 3.94 17.44
C ILE A 81 22.25 3.90 16.05
N LEU A 82 21.49 2.85 15.73
CA LEU A 82 20.79 2.74 14.44
C LEU A 82 19.72 3.84 14.27
N LYS A 83 18.98 4.17 15.33
CA LYS A 83 17.97 5.25 15.33
C LYS A 83 18.59 6.64 15.25
N GLU A 84 19.72 6.87 15.91
CA GLU A 84 20.48 8.12 15.81
C GLU A 84 21.00 8.33 14.39
N LYS A 85 21.65 7.32 13.79
CA LYS A 85 22.09 7.37 12.39
C LYS A 85 20.94 7.51 11.40
N GLU A 86 19.79 6.88 11.65
CA GLU A 86 18.58 7.07 10.84
C GLU A 86 18.13 8.53 10.82
N GLN A 87 18.14 9.20 11.97
CA GLN A 87 17.77 10.61 12.06
C GLN A 87 18.80 11.52 11.39
N GLU A 88 20.10 11.27 11.55
CA GLU A 88 21.16 12.02 10.88
C GLU A 88 21.03 11.93 9.35
N LEU A 89 20.92 10.71 8.81
CA LEU A 89 20.83 10.47 7.36
C LEU A 89 19.51 10.97 6.75
N LYS A 90 18.42 11.00 7.52
CA LYS A 90 17.13 11.58 7.09
C LYS A 90 17.04 13.09 7.31
N ALA A 91 17.90 13.68 8.14
CA ALA A 91 17.97 15.14 8.37
C ALA A 91 18.88 15.87 7.37
N GLU A 92 19.72 15.14 6.62
CA GLU A 92 20.56 15.67 5.55
C GLU A 92 19.88 16.14 4.23
N PRO A 93 18.54 16.27 4.08
CA PRO A 93 17.95 17.05 2.98
C PRO A 93 17.91 18.57 3.25
N ILE A 94 18.06 19.03 4.50
CA ILE A 94 17.73 20.44 4.87
C ILE A 94 18.97 21.34 5.07
N LYS A 95 20.18 20.79 5.22
CA LYS A 95 21.39 21.62 5.37
C LYS A 95 21.96 22.18 4.05
N ALA A 96 21.54 21.65 2.90
CA ALA A 96 22.02 22.11 1.60
C ALA A 96 21.23 23.30 1.01
N MET A 97 20.09 23.69 1.61
CA MET A 97 19.18 24.72 1.07
C MET A 97 19.33 26.13 1.66
N ASN A 98 20.30 26.37 2.56
CA ASN A 98 20.60 27.72 3.04
C ASN A 98 21.95 28.22 2.52
N GLN A 99 22.05 28.44 1.21
CA GLN A 99 23.01 29.38 0.62
C GLN A 99 22.65 29.69 -0.84
N GLY A 100 22.16 30.92 -1.08
CA GLY A 100 22.07 31.54 -2.40
C GLY A 100 20.73 31.28 -3.12
N ARG A 101 19.71 32.13 -3.24
CA ARG A 101 19.58 33.58 -3.46
C ARG A 101 18.79 33.79 -4.77
N GLU A 102 17.66 34.49 -4.59
CA GLU A 102 16.92 35.37 -5.51
C GLU A 102 16.02 34.81 -6.63
N GLU A 103 14.75 35.21 -6.47
CA GLU A 103 13.63 35.46 -7.38
C GLU A 103 13.85 35.34 -8.90
N GLU A 104 12.92 34.67 -9.58
CA GLU A 104 12.17 35.25 -10.72
C GLU A 104 10.92 34.41 -11.04
N THR A 105 9.87 35.09 -11.50
CA THR A 105 8.46 34.69 -11.54
C THR A 105 8.01 34.07 -12.87
N GLU A 106 7.16 33.03 -12.78
CA GLU A 106 6.10 32.55 -13.72
C GLU A 106 6.43 32.19 -15.19
N PRO A 107 5.56 31.43 -15.93
CA PRO A 107 4.48 30.51 -15.56
C PRO A 107 4.62 29.10 -16.21
N VAL A 108 3.73 28.19 -15.84
CA VAL A 108 3.57 26.84 -16.43
C VAL A 108 3.09 26.92 -17.88
N PRO A 109 3.66 26.14 -18.83
CA PRO A 109 2.94 25.73 -20.03
C PRO A 109 2.54 24.25 -19.95
N GLU A 110 1.24 24.06 -20.09
CA GLU A 110 0.55 22.82 -20.38
C GLU A 110 0.81 22.40 -21.85
N LYS A 111 0.91 21.08 -22.08
CA LYS A 111 1.01 20.32 -23.36
C LYS A 111 2.40 20.09 -23.96
N ALA A 112 2.88 18.87 -23.77
CA ALA A 112 3.29 17.95 -24.84
C ALA A 112 3.33 16.52 -24.24
N LEU A 113 2.21 15.79 -24.27
CA LEU A 113 2.15 14.53 -25.04
C LEU A 113 3.17 14.50 -26.19
N GLU A 114 4.27 13.77 -25.98
CA GLU A 114 4.79 12.71 -26.86
C GLU A 114 6.29 12.47 -26.60
N SER A 115 6.59 11.34 -25.97
CA SER A 115 7.75 10.49 -26.31
C SER A 115 7.56 9.11 -25.67
N ASN A 116 6.58 8.35 -26.19
CA ASN A 116 6.29 6.95 -25.85
C ASN A 116 7.24 5.97 -26.56
N GLN A 117 8.56 6.20 -26.52
CA GLN A 117 9.51 5.31 -27.24
C GLN A 117 10.72 4.83 -26.41
N GLU A 118 10.80 5.15 -25.12
CA GLU A 118 11.84 4.59 -24.21
C GLU A 118 11.29 3.66 -23.12
N LEU A 119 9.98 3.35 -23.13
CA LEU A 119 9.32 2.53 -22.10
C LEU A 119 9.02 1.08 -22.52
N GLU A 120 9.36 0.68 -23.74
CA GLU A 120 9.09 -0.68 -24.24
C GLU A 120 10.13 -1.73 -23.77
N GLU A 121 11.30 -1.33 -23.27
CA GLU A 121 12.35 -2.27 -22.89
C GLU A 121 12.16 -2.91 -21.49
N ASP A 122 11.31 -2.34 -20.62
CA ASP A 122 11.09 -2.83 -19.25
C ASP A 122 9.84 -3.71 -19.08
N GLU A 123 8.84 -3.61 -19.96
CA GLU A 123 7.60 -4.41 -19.85
C GLU A 123 7.84 -5.89 -20.18
N GLU A 124 8.60 -6.18 -21.24
CA GLU A 124 8.92 -7.56 -21.63
C GLU A 124 9.80 -8.28 -20.61
N GLU A 125 10.72 -7.58 -19.93
CA GLU A 125 11.62 -8.21 -18.96
C GLU A 125 10.88 -8.56 -17.65
N ILE A 126 9.93 -7.72 -17.22
CA ILE A 126 9.07 -7.99 -16.07
C ILE A 126 8.07 -9.11 -16.41
N GLU A 127 7.47 -9.10 -17.60
CA GLU A 127 6.56 -10.17 -18.04
C GLU A 127 7.27 -11.52 -18.21
N LYS A 128 8.53 -11.54 -18.70
CA LYS A 128 9.38 -12.74 -18.74
C LYS A 128 9.82 -13.22 -17.37
N LYS A 129 10.22 -12.31 -16.46
CA LYS A 129 10.59 -12.67 -15.07
C LYS A 129 9.40 -13.24 -14.28
N LEU A 130 8.17 -12.81 -14.59
CA LEU A 130 6.96 -13.22 -13.88
C LEU A 130 6.12 -14.32 -14.58
N GLY A 131 6.46 -14.72 -15.80
CA GLY A 131 5.89 -15.91 -16.46
C GLY A 131 4.39 -15.81 -16.77
N PHE A 132 3.92 -14.66 -17.26
CA PHE A 132 2.50 -14.47 -17.58
C PHE A 132 2.12 -15.03 -18.96
N SER A 133 1.94 -16.35 -19.04
CA SER A 133 1.17 -16.99 -20.11
C SER A 133 -0.29 -17.14 -19.68
N SER A 134 -1.21 -16.92 -20.62
CA SER A 134 -2.65 -16.66 -20.48
C SER A 134 -3.54 -17.79 -19.91
N LEU A 135 -2.99 -18.86 -19.33
CA LEU A 135 -3.77 -19.97 -18.78
C LEU A 135 -3.36 -20.28 -17.32
N ASP A 136 -4.32 -20.06 -16.41
CA ASP A 136 -4.50 -20.61 -15.06
C ASP A 136 -4.69 -19.55 -13.97
N TYR A 137 -5.94 -19.15 -13.74
CA TYR A 137 -6.34 -18.33 -12.58
C TYR A 137 -5.88 -18.93 -11.24
N SER A 138 -5.83 -20.27 -11.14
CA SER A 138 -5.33 -20.98 -9.97
C SER A 138 -3.83 -20.76 -9.75
N ASN A 139 -3.02 -20.80 -10.82
CA ASN A 139 -1.58 -20.59 -10.74
C ASN A 139 -1.25 -19.12 -10.48
N LEU A 140 -1.99 -18.19 -11.08
CA LEU A 140 -1.79 -16.76 -10.82
C LEU A 140 -2.14 -16.39 -9.38
N PHE A 141 -3.25 -16.90 -8.84
CA PHE A 141 -3.61 -16.67 -7.45
C PHE A 141 -2.54 -17.21 -6.48
N GLN A 142 -2.02 -18.41 -6.74
CA GLN A 142 -0.95 -18.99 -5.94
C GLN A 142 0.38 -18.22 -6.10
N ALA A 143 0.70 -17.75 -7.29
CA ALA A 143 1.90 -16.95 -7.56
C ALA A 143 1.83 -15.63 -6.79
N VAL A 144 0.72 -14.89 -6.87
CA VAL A 144 0.51 -13.64 -6.14
C VAL A 144 0.64 -13.84 -4.62
N ARG A 145 0.19 -14.98 -4.09
CA ARG A 145 0.35 -15.35 -2.66
C ARG A 145 1.78 -15.63 -2.22
N ARG A 146 2.65 -16.01 -3.16
CA ARG A 146 4.08 -16.25 -2.89
C ARG A 146 4.92 -14.98 -3.03
N LEU A 147 4.38 -13.93 -3.65
CA LEU A 147 5.06 -12.65 -3.77
C LEU A 147 5.30 -12.01 -2.40
N SER A 148 6.46 -11.39 -2.27
CA SER A 148 6.79 -10.51 -1.16
C SER A 148 5.85 -9.29 -1.14
N LYS A 149 5.79 -8.60 0.00
CA LYS A 149 4.95 -7.40 0.15
C LYS A 149 5.31 -6.30 -0.86
N LEU A 150 6.60 -6.12 -1.18
CA LEU A 150 7.05 -5.13 -2.16
C LEU A 150 6.60 -5.47 -3.58
N GLU A 151 6.75 -6.73 -3.98
CA GLU A 151 6.27 -7.19 -5.29
C GLU A 151 4.75 -7.05 -5.40
N ARG A 152 4.01 -7.29 -4.31
CA ARG A 152 2.57 -7.04 -4.25
C ARG A 152 2.23 -5.57 -4.38
N ILE A 153 3.02 -4.66 -3.80
CA ILE A 153 2.85 -3.22 -3.99
C ILE A 153 3.14 -2.82 -5.44
N ALA A 154 4.21 -3.36 -6.04
CA ALA A 154 4.53 -3.11 -7.44
C ALA A 154 3.39 -3.60 -8.36
N LEU A 155 2.89 -4.81 -8.10
CA LEU A 155 1.74 -5.39 -8.78
C LEU A 155 0.45 -4.60 -8.53
N ALA A 156 0.26 -4.03 -7.34
CA ALA A 156 -0.86 -3.15 -7.05
C ALA A 156 -0.78 -1.83 -7.86
N LYS A 157 0.41 -1.26 -8.05
CA LYS A 157 0.61 0.00 -8.78
C LYS A 157 0.58 -0.14 -10.30
N ARG A 158 1.11 -1.25 -10.83
CA ARG A 158 1.36 -1.44 -12.28
C ARG A 158 0.71 -2.69 -12.87
N GLY A 159 0.18 -3.59 -12.04
CA GLY A 159 -0.39 -4.85 -12.49
C GLY A 159 -1.68 -4.68 -13.28
N ASN A 160 -1.96 -5.69 -14.09
CA ASN A 160 -3.17 -5.77 -14.89
C ASN A 160 -4.43 -6.06 -14.05
N ARG A 161 -5.61 -5.92 -14.67
CA ARG A 161 -6.92 -6.10 -14.00
C ARG A 161 -7.08 -7.45 -13.28
N LYS A 162 -6.55 -8.55 -13.84
CA LYS A 162 -6.63 -9.88 -13.22
C LYS A 162 -5.81 -9.94 -11.93
N ALA A 163 -4.60 -9.39 -11.94
CA ALA A 163 -3.77 -9.27 -10.75
C ALA A 163 -4.43 -8.38 -9.68
N LEU A 164 -5.00 -7.25 -10.07
CA LEU A 164 -5.73 -6.36 -9.16
C LEU A 164 -6.92 -7.06 -8.50
N SER A 165 -7.73 -7.81 -9.26
CA SER A 165 -8.86 -8.57 -8.71
C SER A 165 -8.41 -9.58 -7.65
N ILE A 166 -7.25 -10.22 -7.83
CA ILE A 166 -6.67 -11.16 -6.87
C ILE A 166 -6.24 -10.42 -5.59
N LEU A 167 -5.50 -9.31 -5.74
CA LEU A 167 -5.06 -8.50 -4.59
C LEU A 167 -6.25 -7.93 -3.79
N ILE A 168 -7.32 -7.53 -4.47
CA ILE A 168 -8.55 -7.07 -3.82
C ILE A 168 -9.22 -8.20 -3.03
N GLN A 169 -9.26 -9.41 -3.58
CA GLN A 169 -9.87 -10.58 -2.94
C GLN A 169 -9.13 -11.01 -1.67
N GLU A 170 -7.81 -10.86 -1.62
CA GLU A 170 -7.02 -11.20 -0.43
C GLU A 170 -7.22 -10.22 0.72
N GLY A 171 -7.56 -8.96 0.41
CA GLY A 171 -8.01 -8.02 1.41
C GLY A 171 -6.92 -7.33 2.23
N ASP A 172 -5.68 -7.26 1.71
CA ASP A 172 -4.60 -6.54 2.38
C ASP A 172 -4.87 -5.03 2.35
N ARG A 173 -5.12 -4.48 3.54
CA ARG A 173 -5.47 -3.07 3.75
C ARG A 173 -4.35 -2.13 3.31
N THR A 174 -3.10 -2.58 3.35
CA THR A 174 -1.94 -1.77 2.96
C THR A 174 -1.85 -1.61 1.44
N LEU A 175 -2.37 -2.57 0.67
CA LEU A 175 -2.33 -2.55 -0.79
C LEU A 175 -3.43 -1.71 -1.41
N PHE A 176 -4.57 -1.52 -0.72
CA PHE A 176 -5.71 -0.78 -1.27
C PHE A 176 -5.37 0.66 -1.69
N ARG A 177 -4.45 1.34 -0.99
CA ARG A 177 -3.97 2.68 -1.40
C ARG A 177 -3.30 2.64 -2.77
N PHE A 178 -2.48 1.62 -3.00
CA PHE A 178 -1.74 1.47 -4.24
C PHE A 178 -2.64 1.00 -5.39
N ILE A 179 -3.62 0.15 -5.11
CA ILE A 179 -4.61 -0.31 -6.09
C ILE A 179 -5.42 0.87 -6.65
N ILE A 180 -5.83 1.83 -5.80
CA ILE A 180 -6.58 3.01 -6.27
C ILE A 180 -5.77 3.90 -7.20
N GLN A 181 -4.45 3.94 -7.01
CA GLN A 181 -3.53 4.75 -7.82
C GLN A 181 -3.15 4.09 -9.15
N ASN A 182 -3.58 2.84 -9.39
CA ASN A 182 -3.23 2.10 -10.58
C ASN A 182 -3.96 2.65 -11.82
N PRO A 183 -3.25 2.96 -12.92
CA PRO A 183 -3.87 3.50 -14.13
C PRO A 183 -4.80 2.51 -14.85
N HIS A 184 -4.62 1.21 -14.66
CA HIS A 184 -5.46 0.15 -15.26
C HIS A 184 -6.70 -0.19 -14.43
N LEU A 185 -6.90 0.47 -13.29
CA LEU A 185 -8.07 0.27 -12.44
C LEU A 185 -9.35 0.64 -13.19
N SER A 186 -10.31 -0.29 -13.27
CA SER A 186 -11.60 -0.04 -13.88
C SER A 186 -12.73 0.00 -12.84
N THR A 187 -13.92 0.41 -13.29
CA THR A 187 -15.12 0.43 -12.47
C THR A 187 -15.42 -0.93 -11.84
N VAL A 188 -15.11 -2.03 -12.51
CA VAL A 188 -15.37 -3.38 -12.01
C VAL A 188 -14.56 -3.66 -10.74
N GLU A 189 -13.25 -3.37 -10.76
CA GLU A 189 -12.37 -3.56 -9.61
C GLU A 189 -12.71 -2.57 -8.48
N VAL A 190 -13.09 -1.33 -8.79
CA VAL A 190 -13.57 -0.36 -7.77
C VAL A 190 -14.81 -0.88 -7.06
N LEU A 191 -15.77 -1.48 -7.78
CA LEU A 191 -16.95 -2.07 -7.17
C LEU A 191 -16.61 -3.30 -6.32
N GLN A 192 -15.63 -4.11 -6.72
CA GLN A 192 -15.12 -5.21 -5.88
C GLN A 192 -14.48 -4.67 -4.60
N LEU A 193 -13.66 -3.63 -4.73
CA LEU A 193 -12.99 -2.98 -3.60
C LEU A 193 -13.99 -2.41 -2.61
N LEU A 194 -15.03 -1.72 -3.08
CA LEU A 194 -16.09 -1.14 -2.24
C LEU A 194 -16.96 -2.19 -1.54
N LYS A 195 -17.03 -3.41 -2.05
CA LYS A 195 -17.73 -4.53 -1.37
C LYS A 195 -16.86 -5.16 -0.28
N HIS A 196 -15.57 -4.87 -0.24
CA HIS A 196 -14.65 -5.51 0.68
C HIS A 196 -14.77 -4.93 2.11
N PRO A 197 -15.11 -5.73 3.13
CA PRO A 197 -15.40 -5.22 4.48
C PRO A 197 -14.19 -4.59 5.16
N SER A 198 -12.97 -4.98 4.79
CA SER A 198 -11.74 -4.44 5.36
C SER A 198 -11.34 -3.08 4.78
N LEU A 199 -12.03 -2.57 3.75
CA LEU A 199 -11.70 -1.32 3.08
C LEU A 199 -11.60 -0.15 4.09
N PRO A 200 -10.44 0.53 4.23
CA PRO A 200 -10.27 1.65 5.13
C PRO A 200 -11.13 2.86 4.74
N MET A 201 -11.50 3.66 5.74
CA MET A 201 -12.27 4.90 5.53
C MET A 201 -11.54 5.89 4.61
N ASP A 202 -10.23 6.04 4.78
CA ASP A 202 -9.42 7.00 4.00
C ASP A 202 -9.42 6.70 2.50
N ILE A 203 -9.51 5.42 2.16
CA ILE A 203 -9.57 4.91 0.79
C ILE A 203 -10.93 5.22 0.16
N ILE A 204 -12.02 5.08 0.94
CA ILE A 204 -13.36 5.48 0.51
C ILE A 204 -13.41 6.99 0.28
N GLN A 205 -12.81 7.78 1.16
CA GLN A 205 -12.75 9.23 0.98
C GLN A 205 -11.94 9.63 -0.26
N GLU A 206 -10.84 8.92 -0.56
CA GLU A 206 -10.07 9.13 -1.80
C GLU A 206 -10.91 8.85 -3.05
N LEU A 207 -11.70 7.76 -3.06
CA LEU A 207 -12.65 7.47 -4.15
C LEU A 207 -13.69 8.58 -4.32
N VAL A 208 -14.19 9.14 -3.22
CA VAL A 208 -15.19 10.23 -3.25
C VAL A 208 -14.60 11.55 -3.75
N ARG A 209 -13.32 11.83 -3.46
CA ARG A 209 -12.65 13.05 -3.97
C ARG A 209 -12.50 13.04 -5.47
N ASN A 210 -12.37 11.86 -6.08
CA ASN A 210 -12.30 11.73 -7.52
C ASN A 210 -13.72 11.66 -8.13
N SER A 211 -14.15 12.77 -8.74
CA SER A 211 -15.50 12.89 -9.30
C SER A 211 -15.79 11.91 -10.43
N SER A 212 -14.77 11.37 -11.12
CA SER A 212 -14.98 10.41 -12.22
C SER A 212 -15.66 9.13 -11.72
N TRP A 213 -15.29 8.65 -10.53
CA TRP A 213 -15.90 7.47 -9.92
C TRP A 213 -17.34 7.72 -9.51
N LEU A 214 -17.66 8.93 -9.05
CA LEU A 214 -19.01 9.29 -8.60
C LEU A 214 -20.01 9.41 -9.76
N GLN A 215 -19.56 9.61 -11.01
CA GLN A 215 -20.45 9.61 -12.17
C GLN A 215 -21.19 8.29 -12.34
N ASN A 216 -20.59 7.18 -11.90
CA ASN A 216 -21.23 5.88 -11.91
C ASN A 216 -22.20 5.73 -10.71
N GLU A 217 -23.49 5.55 -11.01
CA GLU A 217 -24.54 5.40 -9.98
C GLU A 217 -24.31 4.21 -9.05
N GLU A 218 -23.77 3.10 -9.57
CA GLU A 218 -23.53 1.89 -8.77
C GLU A 218 -22.36 2.10 -7.80
N VAL A 219 -21.28 2.76 -8.25
CA VAL A 219 -20.16 3.13 -7.37
C VAL A 219 -20.64 4.05 -6.25
N ARG A 220 -21.45 5.05 -6.59
CA ARG A 220 -22.06 5.98 -5.62
C ARG A 220 -22.91 5.23 -4.59
N PHE A 221 -23.74 4.31 -5.06
CA PHE A 221 -24.57 3.46 -4.20
C PHE A 221 -23.74 2.61 -3.26
N GLN A 222 -22.72 1.92 -3.76
CA GLN A 222 -21.83 1.08 -2.94
C GLN A 222 -21.10 1.89 -1.85
N ILE A 223 -20.66 3.11 -2.16
CA ILE A 223 -20.07 4.01 -1.16
C ILE A 223 -21.08 4.33 -0.05
N VAL A 224 -22.33 4.67 -0.39
CA VAL A 224 -23.36 5.05 0.60
C VAL A 224 -23.69 3.90 1.55
N ILE A 225 -23.77 2.67 1.05
CA ILE A 225 -24.15 1.51 1.87
C ILE A 225 -22.98 0.93 2.69
N HIS A 226 -21.74 1.31 2.38
CA HIS A 226 -20.57 0.73 3.02
C HIS A 226 -20.46 1.15 4.51
N PRO A 227 -20.19 0.21 5.45
CA PRO A 227 -20.28 0.47 6.89
C PRO A 227 -19.26 1.51 7.39
N LYS A 228 -18.09 1.60 6.75
CA LYS A 228 -17.03 2.55 7.12
C LYS A 228 -17.16 3.91 6.46
N THR A 229 -18.22 4.15 5.69
CA THR A 229 -18.46 5.47 5.09
C THR A 229 -18.86 6.48 6.16
N PRO A 230 -18.19 7.65 6.21
CA PRO A 230 -18.58 8.74 7.10
C PRO A 230 -20.01 9.17 6.82
N LEU A 231 -20.75 9.50 7.88
CA LEU A 231 -22.14 9.93 7.76
C LEU A 231 -22.32 11.14 6.83
N PRO A 232 -21.52 12.22 6.93
CA PRO A 232 -21.68 13.39 6.06
C PRO A 232 -21.50 13.03 4.58
N THR A 233 -20.52 12.18 4.28
CA THR A 233 -20.25 11.68 2.93
C THR A 233 -21.43 10.89 2.38
N ALA A 234 -21.97 9.96 3.16
CA ALA A 234 -23.11 9.16 2.72
C ALA A 234 -24.35 10.03 2.47
N LEU A 235 -24.65 10.99 3.35
CA LEU A 235 -25.78 11.91 3.19
C LEU A 235 -25.63 12.81 1.97
N GLY A 236 -24.42 13.31 1.69
CA GLY A 236 -24.14 14.15 0.53
C GLY A 236 -24.31 13.42 -0.81
N LEU A 237 -24.12 12.09 -0.83
CA LEU A 237 -24.26 11.28 -2.04
C LEU A 237 -25.68 10.78 -2.30
N LEU A 238 -26.57 10.78 -1.29
CA LEU A 238 -27.96 10.29 -1.40
C LEU A 238 -28.79 10.94 -2.51
N PRO A 239 -28.75 12.28 -2.73
CA PRO A 239 -29.51 12.90 -3.83
C PRO A 239 -29.10 12.39 -5.21
N GLY A 240 -27.90 11.83 -5.33
CA GLY A 240 -27.37 11.26 -6.55
C GLY A 240 -27.85 9.88 -6.92
N LEU A 241 -28.62 9.21 -6.07
CA LEU A 241 -29.07 7.84 -6.28
C LEU A 241 -30.43 7.78 -6.95
N ASN A 242 -30.73 6.70 -7.65
CA ASN A 242 -32.05 6.48 -8.25
C ASN A 242 -33.11 6.04 -7.22
N GLN A 243 -34.39 6.09 -7.58
CA GLN A 243 -35.50 5.74 -6.66
C GLN A 243 -35.40 4.29 -6.15
N ARG A 244 -34.98 3.36 -6.99
CA ARG A 244 -34.81 1.94 -6.63
C ARG A 244 -33.76 1.79 -5.51
N GLN A 245 -32.60 2.43 -5.67
CA GLN A 245 -31.51 2.42 -4.69
C GLN A 245 -31.93 3.09 -3.37
N LEU A 246 -32.64 4.23 -3.42
CA LEU A 246 -33.19 4.86 -2.23
C LEU A 246 -34.17 3.94 -1.48
N GLY A 247 -35.01 3.21 -2.21
CA GLY A 247 -35.91 2.20 -1.66
C GLY A 247 -35.18 1.02 -1.00
N GLN A 248 -34.03 0.62 -1.53
CA GLN A 248 -33.19 -0.40 -0.91
C GLN A 248 -32.56 0.10 0.39
N ILE A 249 -32.05 1.33 0.40
CA ILE A 249 -31.43 1.94 1.59
C ILE A 249 -32.44 2.10 2.72
N SER A 250 -33.63 2.62 2.42
CA SER A 250 -34.66 2.86 3.44
C SER A 250 -35.14 1.56 4.12
N LYS A 251 -35.12 0.43 3.40
CA LYS A 251 -35.51 -0.90 3.93
C LYS A 251 -34.37 -1.65 4.62
N SER A 252 -33.11 -1.34 4.32
CA SER A 252 -31.95 -2.11 4.83
C SER A 252 -31.77 -2.02 6.35
N LYS A 253 -31.55 -3.14 7.04
CA LYS A 253 -31.31 -3.17 8.50
C LYS A 253 -29.87 -2.83 8.90
N HIS A 254 -28.93 -2.87 7.95
CA HIS A 254 -27.49 -2.76 8.22
C HIS A 254 -26.94 -1.34 8.03
N ILE A 255 -27.80 -0.38 7.70
CA ILE A 255 -27.43 1.01 7.42
C ILE A 255 -27.83 1.90 8.61
N LYS A 256 -27.00 2.92 8.90
CA LYS A 256 -27.23 3.90 9.96
C LYS A 256 -28.62 4.56 9.79
N TYR A 257 -29.37 4.66 10.90
CA TYR A 257 -30.74 5.17 10.92
C TYR A 257 -30.93 6.53 10.22
N GLN A 258 -29.99 7.45 10.40
CA GLN A 258 -30.02 8.78 9.78
C GLN A 258 -29.98 8.73 8.25
N ILE A 259 -29.15 7.84 7.67
CA ILE A 259 -29.06 7.63 6.22
C ILE A 259 -30.38 7.06 5.70
N LYS A 260 -30.96 6.09 6.42
CA LYS A 260 -32.26 5.49 6.06
C LYS A 260 -33.39 6.52 6.03
N ASN A 261 -33.49 7.35 7.07
CA ASN A 261 -34.51 8.38 7.15
C ASN A 261 -34.36 9.43 6.06
N SER A 262 -33.13 9.85 5.78
CA SER A 262 -32.86 10.79 4.68
C SER A 262 -33.23 10.18 3.32
N ALA A 263 -32.85 8.92 3.08
CA ALA A 263 -33.22 8.20 1.85
C ALA A 263 -34.74 8.05 1.69
N LEU A 264 -35.47 7.74 2.78
CA LEU A 264 -36.92 7.62 2.78
C LEU A 264 -37.60 8.97 2.45
N LYS A 265 -37.14 10.07 3.05
CA LYS A 265 -37.64 11.42 2.77
C LYS A 265 -37.48 11.77 1.29
N LEU A 266 -36.29 11.53 0.73
CA LEU A 266 -36.00 11.78 -0.69
C LEU A 266 -36.84 10.90 -1.62
N LEU A 267 -37.10 9.64 -1.24
CA LEU A 267 -37.95 8.74 -2.01
C LEU A 267 -39.39 9.24 -2.09
N ILE A 268 -39.97 9.64 -0.94
CA ILE A 268 -41.34 10.16 -0.86
C ILE A 268 -41.46 11.44 -1.68
N GLN A 269 -40.51 12.38 -1.54
CA GLN A 269 -40.50 13.63 -2.31
C GLN A 269 -40.47 13.39 -3.83
N ARG A 270 -39.74 12.37 -4.29
CA ARG A 270 -39.67 12.03 -5.72
C ARG A 270 -40.91 11.34 -6.25
N GLN A 271 -41.61 10.58 -5.40
CA GLN A 271 -42.87 9.95 -5.77
C GLN A 271 -43.99 11.00 -5.83
N SER A 272 -44.10 11.88 -4.84
CA SER A 272 -45.12 12.94 -4.83
C SER A 272 -44.96 13.95 -5.97
N GLY A 273 -43.74 14.19 -6.45
CA GLY A 273 -43.47 15.07 -7.59
C GLY A 273 -43.61 14.41 -8.97
N GLN A 274 -43.82 13.09 -9.05
CA GLN A 274 -44.14 12.39 -10.30
C GLN A 274 -45.65 12.23 -10.53
N ASP A 275 -46.45 12.31 -9.45
CA ASP A 275 -47.91 12.17 -9.46
C ASP A 275 -48.65 13.54 -9.52
N SER A 276 -47.92 14.64 -9.75
CA SER A 276 -48.46 16.01 -9.91
C SER A 276 -48.10 16.58 -11.28
#